data_AF-Q9BMS0-F1
#
_entry.id   AF-Q9BMS0-F1
#
_cell.length_a   1.000
_cell.length_b   1.000
_cell.length_c   1.000
_cell.angle_alpha   90.00
_cell.angle_beta   90.00
_cell.angle_gamma   90.00
#
_symmetry.space_group_name_H-M   'P 1'
#
loop_
_entity.id
_entity.type
_entity.pdbx_description
1 polymer ?
#
loop_
_entity_poly.entity_id
_entity_poly.type
_entity_poly.pdbx_seq_one_letter_code
_entity_poly.pdbx_strand_id
1 'polypeptide(L)' 'CDRNLELIKPDQITSTHNLLVDVLLAAKHEGKSLVDKHKKYKETHKDTNICTV' A
#
# COMPACT_ATOMS: atom_id res chain seq x y z
N CYS A 1 2.26 -5.28 0.67
CA CYS A 1 3.44 -4.40 0.64
C CYS A 1 3.59 -3.72 2.00
N ASP A 2 4.07 -4.47 2.98
CA ASP A 2 4.10 -4.14 4.40
C ASP A 2 5.43 -4.51 5.07
N ARG A 3 6.42 -5.01 4.32
CA ARG A 3 7.73 -5.36 4.84
C ARG A 3 8.40 -4.22 5.62
N ASN A 4 8.15 -2.96 5.25
CA ASN A 4 8.67 -1.83 6.04
C ASN A 4 8.03 -1.76 7.43
N LEU A 5 6.75 -2.16 7.57
CA LEU A 5 6.04 -2.26 8.85
C LEU A 5 6.57 -3.41 9.72
N GLU A 6 6.94 -4.54 9.11
CA GLU A 6 7.53 -5.70 9.82
C GLU A 6 8.90 -5.38 10.43
N LEU A 7 9.62 -4.42 9.85
CA LEU A 7 10.97 -4.02 10.25
C LEU A 7 10.99 -2.76 11.13
N ILE A 8 9.82 -2.24 11.51
CA ILE A 8 9.71 -1.13 12.46
C ILE A 8 10.35 -1.53 13.78
N LYS A 9 11.07 -0.58 14.38
CA LYS A 9 11.57 -0.68 15.75
C LYS A 9 10.66 0.15 16.66
N PRO A 10 9.83 -0.47 17.52
CA PRO A 10 8.85 0.27 18.32
C PRO A 10 9.45 1.35 19.22
N ASP A 11 10.68 1.14 19.71
CA ASP A 11 11.43 2.11 20.51
C ASP A 11 11.77 3.41 19.76
N GLN A 12 11.78 3.38 18.41
CA GLN A 12 12.02 4.55 17.57
C GLN A 12 10.73 5.31 17.23
N ILE A 13 9.55 4.78 17.58
CA ILE A 13 8.27 5.47 17.42
C ILE A 13 8.03 6.34 18.66
N THR A 14 8.60 7.54 18.64
CA THR A 14 8.41 8.52 19.72
C THR A 14 7.21 9.42 19.50
N SER A 15 6.61 9.39 18.30
CA SER A 15 5.41 10.14 17.92
C SER A 15 4.57 9.37 16.90
N THR A 16 3.28 9.66 16.85
CA THR A 16 2.36 9.13 15.84
C THR A 16 2.79 9.48 14.41
N HIS A 17 3.57 10.55 14.23
CA HIS A 17 4.08 10.94 12.91
C HIS A 17 5.13 9.95 12.37
N ASN A 18 5.93 9.31 13.23
CA ASN A 18 6.88 8.29 12.78
C ASN A 18 6.14 7.10 12.17
N LEU A 19 5.14 6.59 12.88
CA LEU A 19 4.30 5.50 12.41
C LEU A 19 3.53 5.89 11.13
N LEU A 20 3.04 7.13 11.05
CA LEU A 20 2.29 7.61 9.88
C LEU A 20 3.14 7.54 8.60
N VAL A 21 4.43 7.88 8.66
CA VAL A 21 5.32 7.83 7.50
C VAL A 21 5.45 6.40 6.97
N ASP A 22 5.64 5.43 7.85
CA ASP A 22 5.76 4.02 7.47
C ASP A 22 4.46 3.46 6.88
N VAL A 23 3.31 3.82 7.46
CA VAL A 23 1.99 3.44 6.94
C VAL A 23 1.74 4.05 5.56
N LEU A 24 2.06 5.34 5.37
CA LEU A 24 1.90 6.00 4.07
C LEU A 24 2.85 5.42 3.01
N LEU A 25 4.06 5.02 3.40
CA LEU A 25 5.00 4.35 2.51
C LEU A 25 4.44 3.00 2.05
N ALA A 26 3.94 2.18 2.99
CA ALA A 26 3.29 0.91 2.70
C ALA A 26 2.09 1.10 1.75
N ALA A 27 1.19 2.04 2.08
CA ALA A 27 0.00 2.36 1.28
C ALA A 27 0.36 2.82 -0.14
N LYS A 28 1.40 3.64 -0.30
CA LYS A 28 1.90 4.09 -1.62
C LYS A 28 2.36 2.90 -2.47
N HIS A 29 3.14 1.98 -1.89
CA HIS A 29 3.65 0.82 -2.60
C HIS A 29 2.54 -0.18 -2.94
N GLU A 30 1.64 -0.47 -1.99
CA GLU A 30 0.48 -1.34 -2.21
C GLU A 30 -0.45 -0.77 -3.27
N GLY A 31 -0.82 0.51 -3.15
CA GLY A 31 -1.67 1.20 -4.12
C GLY A 31 -1.10 1.19 -5.54
N LYS A 32 0.22 1.39 -5.70
CA LYS A 32 0.88 1.28 -7.01
C LYS A 32 0.79 -0.15 -7.57
N SER A 33 1.05 -1.16 -6.74
CA SER A 33 0.94 -2.58 -7.11
C SER A 33 -0.49 -2.93 -7.55
N LEU A 34 -1.51 -2.46 -6.82
CA LEU A 34 -2.92 -2.63 -7.19
C LEU A 34 -3.26 -1.97 -8.52
N VAL A 35 -2.82 -0.73 -8.76
CA VAL A 35 -3.02 -0.04 -10.04
C VAL A 35 -2.42 -0.81 -11.20
N ASP A 36 -1.19 -1.29 -11.05
CA ASP A 36 -0.50 -2.01 -12.13
C ASP A 36 -1.15 -3.37 -12.41
N LYS A 37 -1.61 -4.09 -11.37
CA LYS A 37 -2.36 -5.34 -11.53
C LYS A 37 -3.74 -5.11 -12.14
N HIS A 38 -4.47 -4.09 -11.68
CA HIS A 38 -5.81 -3.77 -12.16
C HIS A 38 -5.80 -3.37 -13.63
N LYS A 39 -4.78 -2.63 -14.09
CA LYS A 39 -4.62 -2.31 -15.53
C LYS A 39 -4.60 -3.56 -16.41
N LYS A 40 -3.81 -4.57 -16.04
CA LYS A 40 -3.73 -5.86 -16.76
C LYS A 40 -5.05 -6.62 -16.69
N TYR A 41 -5.68 -6.64 -15.52
CA TYR A 41 -6.95 -7.36 -15.33
C TYR A 41 -8.10 -6.75 -16.16
N LYS A 42 -8.13 -5.41 -16.26
CA LYS A 42 -9.16 -4.67 -16.99
C LYS A 42 -9.14 -4.92 -18.50
N GLU A 43 -8.02 -5.39 -19.06
CA GLU A 43 -7.92 -5.77 -20.47
C GLU A 43 -8.91 -6.87 -20.85
N THR A 44 -9.19 -7.79 -19.92
CA THR A 44 -10.13 -8.91 -20.11
C THR A 44 -11.44 -8.76 -19.33
N HIS A 45 -11.48 -7.87 -18.32
CA HIS A 45 -12.64 -7.67 -17.43
C HIS A 45 -13.02 -6.18 -17.36
N LYS A 46 -13.84 -5.73 -18.31
CA LYS A 46 -14.13 -4.30 -18.57
C LYS A 46 -14.95 -3.61 -17.47
N ASP A 47 -15.81 -4.35 -16.78
CA ASP A 47 -16.77 -3.81 -15.80
C ASP A 47 -16.24 -3.84 -14.36
N THR A 48 -14.93 -3.68 -14.18
CA THR A 48 -14.26 -3.79 -12.87
C THR A 48 -13.86 -2.42 -12.34
N ASN A 49 -13.95 -2.25 -11.02
CA ASN A 49 -13.56 -1.02 -10.33
C ASN A 49 -12.34 -1.30 -9.43
N ILE A 50 -11.34 -0.44 -9.51
CA ILE A 50 -10.13 -0.56 -8.69
C ILE A 50 -10.37 -0.26 -7.20
N CYS A 51 -11.36 0.56 -6.87
CA CYS A 51 -11.61 1.01 -5.49
C CYS A 51 -12.28 -0.05 -4.60
N THR A 52 -12.65 -1.20 -5.16
CA THR A 52 -13.29 -2.30 -4.42
C THR A 52 -12.34 -3.46 -4.12
N VAL A 53 -11.07 -3.31 -4.48
CA VAL A 53 -10.00 -4.30 -4.30
C VAL A 53 -9.23 -4.02 -3.02
#